data_AF-A0ABD5DD35-F1
#
_entry.id   AF-A0ABD5DD35-F1
#
_cell.length_a   1.000
_cell.length_b   1.000
_cell.length_c   1.000
_cell.angle_alpha   90.00
_cell.angle_beta   90.00
_cell.angle_gamma   90.00
#
_symmetry.space_group_name_H-M   'P 1'
#
loop_
_entity.id
_entity.type
_entity.pdbx_description
1 polymer ?
#
loop_
_entity_poly.entity_id
_entity_poly.type
_entity_poly.pdbx_seq_one_letter_code
_entity_poly.pdbx_strand_id
1 'polypeptide(L)'
;MIKLGIVMDPIATINIKKDTSFAMLLEAQRRGYELHYMEMNDLYLINGEARARTRTLSVEQNYDKWYDFTGEQDLPLADLDVCLL
;
A
#
# COMPACT_ATOMS: atom_id res chain seq x y z
N MET A 1 -1.81 0.49 16.15
CA MET A 1 -1.51 -0.49 15.09
C MET A 1 -0.48 0.13 14.16
N ILE A 2 0.36 -0.67 13.49
CA ILE A 2 1.36 -0.14 12.56
C ILE A 2 0.66 0.22 11.24
N LYS A 3 0.95 1.41 10.70
CA LYS A 3 0.55 1.86 9.37
C LYS A 3 1.68 1.66 8.39
N LEU A 4 1.49 0.79 7.42
CA LEU A 4 2.47 0.45 6.40
C LEU A 4 2.06 1.06 5.05
N GLY A 5 2.90 1.94 4.53
CA GLY A 5 2.84 2.38 3.14
C GLY A 5 3.57 1.41 2.22
N ILE A 6 3.05 1.22 1.01
CA ILE A 6 3.79 0.59 -0.08
C ILE A 6 3.69 1.46 -1.34
N VAL A 7 4.83 1.71 -1.97
CA VAL A 7 4.91 2.25 -3.32
C VAL A 7 5.28 1.08 -4.22
N MET A 8 4.45 0.77 -5.21
CA MET A 8 4.74 -0.32 -6.15
C MET A 8 4.11 -0.07 -7.53
N ASP A 9 4.50 -0.89 -8.51
CA ASP A 9 3.80 -0.99 -9.79
C ASP A 9 2.33 -1.39 -9.59
N PRO A 10 1.44 -1.12 -10.55
CA PRO A 10 0.00 -1.39 -10.43
C PRO A 10 -0.31 -2.79 -9.88
N ILE A 11 -0.87 -2.85 -8.66
CA ILE A 11 -1.25 -4.10 -7.99
C ILE A 11 -2.27 -4.91 -8.82
N ALA A 12 -3.00 -4.26 -9.71
CA ALA A 12 -3.90 -4.90 -10.66
C ALA A 12 -3.22 -5.81 -11.70
N THR A 13 -1.90 -5.68 -11.89
CA THR A 13 -1.16 -6.37 -12.97
C THR A 13 -0.15 -7.41 -12.47
N ILE A 14 -0.04 -7.61 -11.16
CA ILE A 14 0.97 -8.50 -10.58
C ILE A 14 0.60 -9.97 -10.75
N ASN A 15 1.63 -10.83 -10.68
CA ASN A 15 1.45 -12.27 -10.51
C ASN A 15 1.60 -12.65 -9.03
N ILE A 16 0.48 -12.79 -8.31
CA ILE A 16 0.45 -13.05 -6.87
C ILE A 16 1.18 -14.33 -6.42
N LYS A 17 1.50 -15.25 -7.35
CA LYS A 17 2.28 -16.46 -7.04
C LYS A 17 3.78 -16.20 -6.94
N LYS A 18 4.27 -15.13 -7.58
CA LYS A 18 5.70 -14.81 -7.70
C LYS A 18 6.08 -13.46 -7.09
N ASP A 19 5.07 -12.66 -6.76
CA ASP A 19 5.28 -11.30 -6.28
C ASP A 19 5.64 -11.28 -4.79
N THR A 20 6.84 -10.80 -4.49
CA THR A 20 7.34 -10.75 -3.10
C THR A 20 6.73 -9.59 -2.32
N SER A 21 6.39 -8.48 -2.98
CA SER A 21 5.68 -7.36 -2.36
C SER A 21 4.30 -7.80 -1.88
N PHE A 22 3.57 -8.58 -2.68
CA PHE A 22 2.30 -9.17 -2.28
C PHE A 22 2.41 -10.11 -1.08
N ALA A 23 3.47 -10.94 -1.03
CA ALA A 23 3.73 -11.80 0.12
C ALA A 23 4.01 -10.98 1.40
N MET A 24 4.70 -9.84 1.30
CA MET A 24 4.91 -8.93 2.43
C MET A 24 3.60 -8.29 2.90
N LEU A 25 2.73 -7.88 1.97
CA LEU A 25 1.42 -7.30 2.30
C LEU A 25 0.50 -8.30 3.01
N LEU A 26 0.47 -9.56 2.57
CA LEU A 26 -0.27 -10.64 3.23
C LEU A 26 0.18 -10.82 4.69
N GLU A 27 1.50 -10.86 4.93
CA GLU A 27 2.04 -11.02 6.28
C GLU A 27 1.78 -9.78 7.14
N ALA A 28 1.89 -8.58 6.58
CA ALA A 28 1.58 -7.34 7.28
C ALA A 28 0.10 -7.30 7.70
N GLN A 29 -0.82 -7.65 6.80
CA GLN A 29 -2.25 -7.76 7.12
C GLN A 29 -2.53 -8.84 8.18
N ARG A 30 -1.85 -10.01 8.09
CA ARG A 30 -1.97 -11.08 9.09
C ARG A 30 -1.54 -10.62 10.49
N ARG A 31 -0.61 -9.67 10.58
CA ARG A 31 -0.17 -9.03 11.85
C ARG A 31 -1.09 -7.88 12.30
N GLY A 32 -2.13 -7.55 11.53
CA GLY A 32 -3.08 -6.48 11.84
C GLY A 32 -2.54 -5.09 11.53
N TYR A 33 -1.65 -4.96 10.54
CA TYR A 33 -1.18 -3.65 10.08
C TYR A 33 -2.23 -3.02 9.17
N GLU A 34 -2.34 -1.70 9.18
CA GLU A 34 -3.14 -0.93 8.24
C GLU A 34 -2.29 -0.69 6.98
N LEU A 35 -2.79 -1.11 5.81
CA LEU A 35 -2.04 -1.03 4.56
C LEU A 35 -2.48 0.19 3.75
N HIS A 36 -1.50 0.97 3.31
CA HIS A 36 -1.67 2.14 2.45
C HIS A 36 -0.95 1.90 1.12
N TYR A 37 -1.72 1.75 0.05
CA TYR A 37 -1.20 1.57 -1.30
C TYR A 37 -1.01 2.91 -2.00
N MET A 38 0.12 3.05 -2.68
CA MET A 38 0.50 4.19 -3.51
C MET A 38 1.20 3.70 -4.78
N GLU A 39 1.03 4.44 -5.86
CA GLU A 39 1.87 4.38 -7.05
C GLU A 39 2.82 5.58 -7.08
N MET A 40 3.82 5.57 -7.97
CA MET A 40 4.80 6.68 -8.06
C MET A 40 4.12 8.05 -8.30
N ASN A 41 3.02 8.06 -9.05
CA ASN A 41 2.27 9.29 -9.37
C ASN A 41 1.45 9.82 -8.18
N ASP A 42 1.27 9.03 -7.13
CA ASP A 42 0.54 9.44 -5.93
C ASP A 42 1.42 10.24 -4.96
N LEU A 43 2.75 10.13 -5.09
CA LEU A 43 3.72 10.81 -4.26
C LEU A 43 3.95 12.24 -4.76
N TYR A 44 3.95 13.20 -3.84
CA TYR A 44 4.25 14.58 -4.18
C TYR A 44 4.83 15.36 -2.99
N LEU A 45 5.32 16.57 -3.29
CA LEU A 45 5.94 17.43 -2.31
C LEU A 45 5.24 18.79 -2.33
N ILE A 46 4.79 19.26 -1.18
CA ILE A 46 4.16 20.57 -1.01
C ILE A 46 4.91 21.35 0.06
N ASN A 47 5.51 22.50 -0.31
CA ASN A 47 6.25 23.36 0.61
C ASN A 47 7.32 22.63 1.46
N GLY A 48 7.96 21.58 0.92
CA GLY A 48 8.94 20.78 1.66
C GLY A 48 8.37 19.57 2.40
N GLU A 49 7.06 19.43 2.49
CA GLU A 49 6.38 18.29 3.12
C GLU A 49 6.13 17.19 2.08
N ALA A 50 6.59 15.97 2.37
CA ALA A 50 6.33 14.79 1.56
C ALA A 50 4.93 14.22 1.87
N ARG A 51 4.10 14.11 0.84
CA ARG A 51 2.70 13.68 0.95
C ARG A 51 2.37 12.64 -0.11
N ALA A 52 1.27 11.93 0.12
CA ALA A 52 0.75 11.00 -0.87
C ALA A 52 -0.78 10.91 -0.85
N ARG A 53 -1.35 10.62 -2.02
CA ARG A 53 -2.71 10.06 -2.12
C ARG A 53 -2.62 8.57 -1.89
N THR A 54 -3.16 8.09 -0.79
CA THR A 54 -3.09 6.68 -0.41
C THR A 54 -4.46 6.04 -0.53
N ARG A 55 -4.49 4.76 -0.91
CA ARG A 55 -5.70 3.94 -0.83
C ARG A 55 -5.53 2.89 0.25
N THR A 56 -6.50 2.78 1.16
CA THR A 56 -6.49 1.72 2.18
C THR A 56 -6.71 0.38 1.50
N LEU A 57 -5.74 -0.52 1.68
CA LEU A 57 -5.63 -1.76 0.93
C LEU A 57 -6.00 -2.96 1.82
N SER A 58 -6.82 -3.86 1.28
CA SER A 58 -6.99 -5.22 1.78
C SER A 58 -6.48 -6.18 0.73
N VAL A 59 -5.71 -7.20 1.13
CA VAL A 59 -5.18 -8.23 0.23
C VAL A 59 -5.64 -9.63 0.63
N GLU A 60 -5.79 -10.51 -0.36
CA GLU A 60 -6.17 -11.90 -0.14
C GLU A 60 -5.49 -12.81 -1.16
N GLN A 61 -5.07 -14.02 -0.75
CA GLN A 61 -4.51 -15.01 -1.67
C GLN A 61 -5.61 -15.66 -2.54
N ASN A 62 -6.18 -14.88 -3.46
CA ASN A 62 -7.28 -15.27 -4.34
C ASN A 62 -6.98 -14.82 -5.78
N TYR A 63 -6.96 -15.76 -6.73
CA TYR A 63 -6.60 -15.48 -8.14
C TYR A 63 -7.66 -14.70 -8.91
N ASP A 64 -8.89 -14.62 -8.43
CA ASP A 64 -9.97 -13.85 -9.06
C ASP A 64 -10.05 -12.43 -8.51
N LYS A 65 -9.74 -12.24 -7.23
CA LYS A 65 -9.72 -10.93 -6.55
C LYS A 65 -8.70 -10.93 -5.41
N TRP A 66 -7.48 -10.49 -5.70
CA TRP A 66 -6.38 -10.49 -4.72
C TRP A 66 -6.23 -9.19 -3.92
N TYR A 67 -6.98 -8.15 -4.27
CA TYR A 67 -6.96 -6.87 -3.57
C TYR A 67 -8.32 -6.18 -3.57
N ASP A 68 -8.51 -5.29 -2.60
CA ASP A 68 -9.65 -4.40 -2.51
C ASP A 68 -9.21 -3.05 -1.92
N PHE A 69 -9.72 -1.96 -2.47
CA PHE A 69 -9.53 -0.62 -1.90
C PHE A 69 -10.75 -0.24 -1.09
N THR A 70 -10.54 0.05 0.19
CA THR A 70 -11.61 0.32 1.16
C THR A 70 -11.78 1.80 1.50
N GLY A 71 -10.83 2.63 1.05
CA GLY A 71 -10.84 4.08 1.25
C GLY A 71 -9.74 4.75 0.43
N GLU A 72 -9.86 6.07 0.26
CA GLU A 72 -8.83 6.93 -0.33
C GLU A 72 -8.68 8.18 0.53
N GLN A 73 -7.43 8.58 0.76
CA GLN A 73 -7.10 9.72 1.58
C GLN A 73 -5.77 10.34 1.17
N ASP A 74 -5.67 11.66 1.33
CA ASP A 74 -4.43 12.40 1.21
C ASP A 74 -3.80 12.58 2.60
N LEU A 75 -2.54 12.16 2.77
CA LEU A 75 -1.85 12.24 4.06
C LEU A 75 -0.37 12.61 3.92
N PRO A 76 0.25 13.25 4.93
CA PRO A 76 1.69 13.35 5.05
C PRO A 76 2.30 11.94 5.17
N LEU A 77 3.39 11.65 4.44
CA LEU A 77 4.07 10.36 4.56
C LEU A 77 4.64 10.12 5.97
N ALA A 78 4.83 11.18 6.76
CA ALA A 78 5.24 11.12 8.16
C ALA A 78 4.19 10.48 9.09
N ASP A 79 2.93 10.36 8.65
CA ASP A 79 1.86 9.69 9.41
C ASP A 79 1.92 8.15 9.27
N LEU A 80 2.75 7.63 8.36
CA LEU A 80 3.01 6.21 8.18
C LEU A 80 4.22 5.81 9.05
N ASP A 81 4.15 4.65 9.71
CA ASP A 81 5.25 4.15 10.54
C ASP A 81 6.39 3.58 9.69
N VAL A 82 6.07 3.07 8.49
CA VAL A 82 7.02 2.47 7.56
C VAL A 82 6.51 2.58 6.13
N CYS A 83 7.43 2.80 5.18
CA CYS A 83 7.15 2.72 3.75
C CYS A 83 8.06 1.68 3.08
N LEU A 84 7.46 0.77 2.32
CA LEU A 84 8.15 -0.13 1.39
C LEU A 84 8.19 0.50 -0.01
N LEU A 85 9.32 0.32 -0.70
CA LEU A 85 9.58 0.83 -2.06
C LEU A 85 9.98 -0.34 -2.98
#